data_AF-A0A6L4Z5K4-F1
#
_entry.id   AF-A0A6L4Z5K4-F1
#
_cell.length_a   1.000
_cell.length_b   1.000
_cell.length_c   1.000
_cell.angle_alpha   90.00
_cell.angle_beta   90.00
_cell.angle_gamma   90.00
#
_symmetry.space_group_name_H-M   'P 1'
#
loop_
_entity.id
_entity.type
_entity.pdbx_description
1 polymer ?
#
loop_
_entity_poly.entity_id
_entity_poly.type
_entity_poly.pdbx_seq_one_letter_code
_entity_poly.pdbx_strand_id
1 'polypeptide(L)'
;MSTSIKIALFILVATSVISLIFVYVYYNENQRQDELIKLQSLEIENKTEMMEKLQVRVINLTSTTEKLQTDVTNLQTTAENQKNEIQSNLRTINELTRDIGNLIFDIQKKTVSIDDLNVKLTDTQQKLQESKPTIKNYYVVGVTPTGEGVVIPLEIKAVKGSGSILVNVKNVDLGQQAQDSIRTAAIVAGSFSGISIVSKDIAVTFVHEGAEVVTIDGGSGGAALTVGMIAALENITLNTKVLITGTIESNQTIGKVGSVTNKAIAAKGFGAATFLVPKGQLVNVTGVEIVEVATLSEVATRVLT
;
A
#
# COMPACT_ATOMS: atom_id res chain seq x y z
N MET A 1 -3.70 -159.12 40.87
CA MET A 1 -4.38 -157.85 41.20
C MET A 1 -5.56 -157.68 40.25
N SER A 2 -6.80 -157.58 40.75
CA SER A 2 -8.00 -157.61 39.90
C SER A 2 -8.06 -156.40 38.96
N THR A 3 -8.59 -156.60 37.76
CA THR A 3 -8.76 -155.58 36.72
C THR A 3 -9.45 -154.31 37.25
N SER A 4 -10.36 -154.48 38.22
CA SER A 4 -11.13 -153.42 38.86
C SER A 4 -10.29 -152.43 39.70
N ILE A 5 -9.24 -152.88 40.39
CA ILE A 5 -8.39 -151.98 41.19
C ILE A 5 -7.45 -151.14 40.29
N LYS A 6 -6.95 -151.74 39.20
CA LYS A 6 -6.13 -151.02 38.21
C LYS A 6 -6.92 -149.91 37.51
N ILE A 7 -8.19 -150.15 37.21
CA ILE A 7 -9.11 -149.14 36.62
C ILE A 7 -9.37 -148.00 37.61
N ALA A 8 -9.66 -148.29 38.88
CA ALA A 8 -9.91 -147.27 39.90
C ALA A 8 -8.68 -146.37 40.16
N LEU A 9 -7.49 -146.98 40.24
CA LEU A 9 -6.24 -146.23 40.40
C LEU A 9 -5.92 -145.36 39.17
N PHE A 10 -6.18 -145.87 37.97
CA PHE A 10 -6.01 -145.11 36.72
C PHE A 10 -6.97 -143.91 36.64
N ILE A 11 -8.23 -144.08 37.07
CA ILE A 11 -9.21 -142.98 37.14
C ILE A 11 -8.78 -141.92 38.16
N LEU A 12 -8.28 -142.33 39.33
CA LEU A 12 -7.78 -141.40 40.36
C LEU A 12 -6.57 -140.59 39.86
N VAL A 13 -5.62 -141.25 39.19
CA VAL A 13 -4.46 -140.58 38.58
C VAL A 13 -4.91 -139.67 37.43
N ALA A 14 -5.81 -140.13 36.57
CA ALA A 14 -6.32 -139.33 35.45
C ALA A 14 -7.07 -138.08 35.92
N THR A 15 -7.92 -138.19 36.95
CA THR A 15 -8.64 -137.04 37.53
C THR A 15 -7.71 -136.05 38.21
N SER A 16 -6.66 -136.53 38.90
CA SER A 16 -5.61 -135.67 39.47
C SER A 16 -4.81 -134.94 38.39
N VAL A 17 -4.41 -135.62 37.31
CA VAL A 17 -3.69 -135.04 36.18
C VAL A 17 -4.54 -134.01 35.44
N ILE A 18 -5.82 -134.30 35.20
CA ILE A 18 -6.77 -133.35 34.59
C ILE A 18 -6.95 -132.12 35.49
N SER A 19 -7.05 -132.30 36.80
CA SER A 19 -7.15 -131.19 37.76
C SER A 19 -5.88 -130.32 37.74
N LEU A 20 -4.68 -130.93 37.71
CA LEU A 20 -3.40 -130.23 37.56
C LEU A 20 -3.30 -129.44 36.25
N ILE A 21 -3.75 -130.01 35.12
CA ILE A 21 -3.80 -129.32 33.83
C ILE A 21 -4.77 -128.14 33.88
N PHE A 22 -5.95 -128.32 34.49
CA PHE A 22 -6.93 -127.25 34.64
C PHE A 22 -6.39 -126.12 35.51
N VAL A 23 -5.73 -126.44 36.63
CA VAL A 23 -5.05 -125.46 37.50
C VAL A 23 -3.93 -124.74 36.74
N TYR A 24 -3.14 -125.45 35.94
CA TYR A 24 -2.06 -124.86 35.14
C TYR A 24 -2.59 -123.91 34.05
N VAL A 25 -3.60 -124.34 33.28
CA VAL A 25 -4.24 -123.52 32.25
C VAL A 25 -4.91 -122.30 32.86
N TYR A 26 -5.62 -122.49 33.98
CA TYR A 26 -6.25 -121.40 34.73
C TYR A 26 -5.21 -120.40 35.25
N TYR A 27 -4.10 -120.90 35.81
CA TYR A 27 -2.98 -120.07 36.26
C TYR A 27 -2.35 -119.28 35.10
N ASN A 28 -2.07 -119.93 33.97
CA ASN A 28 -1.42 -119.30 32.82
C ASN A 28 -2.33 -118.28 32.12
N GLU A 29 -3.64 -118.56 32.00
CA GLU A 29 -4.59 -117.61 31.45
C GLU A 29 -4.77 -116.40 32.37
N ASN A 30 -4.82 -116.60 33.70
CA ASN A 30 -4.83 -115.48 34.65
C ASN A 30 -3.56 -114.61 34.54
N GLN A 31 -2.37 -115.21 34.40
CA GLN A 31 -1.13 -114.44 34.19
C GLN A 31 -1.16 -113.62 32.89
N ARG A 32 -1.71 -114.19 31.81
CA ARG A 32 -1.86 -113.49 30.52
C ARG A 32 -2.86 -112.32 30.61
N GLN A 33 -3.97 -112.52 31.33
CA GLN A 33 -4.93 -111.46 31.59
C GLN A 33 -4.31 -110.36 32.47
N ASP A 34 -3.54 -110.71 33.50
CA ASP A 34 -2.82 -109.75 34.33
C ASP A 34 -1.81 -108.91 33.52
N GLU A 35 -1.10 -109.52 32.58
CA GLU A 35 -0.17 -108.82 31.68
C GLU A 35 -0.89 -107.89 30.70
N LEU A 36 -2.01 -108.33 30.13
CA LEU A 36 -2.86 -107.51 29.25
C LEU A 36 -3.44 -106.30 30.02
N ILE A 37 -3.93 -106.52 31.24
CA ILE A 37 -4.45 -105.46 32.12
C ILE A 37 -3.34 -104.45 32.43
N LYS A 38 -2.10 -104.89 32.69
CA LYS A 38 -0.97 -103.98 32.92
C LYS A 38 -0.66 -103.12 31.69
N LEU A 39 -0.61 -103.72 30.50
CA LEU A 39 -0.35 -103.00 29.26
C LEU A 39 -1.46 -101.97 28.95
N GLN A 40 -2.72 -102.35 29.11
CA GLN A 40 -3.86 -101.44 28.95
C GLN A 40 -3.84 -100.32 30.00
N SER A 41 -3.48 -100.64 31.24
CA SER A 41 -3.37 -99.64 32.32
C SER A 41 -2.28 -98.61 32.02
N LEU A 42 -1.11 -99.05 31.51
CA LEU A 42 -0.02 -98.17 31.08
C LEU A 42 -0.43 -97.30 29.88
N GLU A 43 -1.16 -97.85 28.92
CA GLU A 43 -1.67 -97.07 27.78
C GLU A 43 -2.69 -96.00 28.23
N ILE A 44 -3.58 -96.35 29.17
CA ILE A 44 -4.53 -95.42 29.78
C ILE A 44 -3.80 -94.32 30.56
N GLU A 45 -2.75 -94.67 31.32
CA GLU A 45 -1.93 -93.71 32.05
C GLU A 45 -1.25 -92.72 31.09
N ASN A 46 -0.59 -93.22 30.04
CA ASN A 46 0.05 -92.37 29.02
C ASN A 46 -0.95 -91.43 28.31
N LYS A 47 -2.14 -91.92 27.97
CA LYS A 47 -3.20 -91.10 27.35
C LYS A 47 -3.76 -90.08 28.33
N THR A 48 -3.89 -90.43 29.61
CA THR A 48 -4.30 -89.50 30.68
C THR A 48 -3.29 -88.37 30.81
N GLU A 49 -1.98 -88.67 30.84
CA GLU A 49 -0.93 -87.64 30.92
C GLU A 49 -0.94 -86.71 29.68
N MET A 50 -1.12 -87.27 28.48
CA MET A 50 -1.26 -86.48 27.26
C MET A 50 -2.51 -85.59 27.28
N MET A 51 -3.63 -86.12 27.79
CA MET A 51 -4.88 -85.38 27.95
C MET A 51 -4.70 -84.20 28.91
N GLU A 52 -4.03 -84.38 30.04
CA GLU A 52 -3.73 -83.31 31.00
C GLU A 52 -2.88 -82.20 30.35
N LYS A 53 -1.82 -82.57 29.61
CA LYS A 53 -0.99 -81.60 28.86
C LYS A 53 -1.81 -80.81 27.84
N LEU A 54 -2.73 -81.47 27.14
CA LEU A 54 -3.63 -80.83 26.18
C LEU A 54 -4.61 -79.89 26.88
N GLN A 55 -5.19 -80.29 28.01
CA GLN A 55 -6.10 -79.45 28.81
C GLN A 55 -5.39 -78.16 29.28
N VAL A 56 -4.17 -78.26 29.81
CA VAL A 56 -3.37 -77.09 30.20
C VAL A 56 -3.13 -76.16 29.01
N ARG A 57 -2.81 -76.71 27.83
CA ARG A 57 -2.61 -75.91 26.62
C ARG A 57 -3.90 -75.20 26.18
N VAL A 58 -5.05 -75.87 26.26
CA VAL A 58 -6.35 -75.28 25.96
C VAL A 58 -6.63 -74.10 26.90
N ILE A 59 -6.40 -74.25 28.20
CA ILE A 59 -6.60 -73.17 29.18
C ILE A 59 -5.72 -71.94 28.85
N ASN A 60 -4.43 -72.16 28.54
CA ASN A 60 -3.52 -71.07 28.20
C ASN A 60 -3.91 -70.35 26.89
N LEU A 61 -4.36 -71.10 25.88
CA LEU A 61 -4.84 -70.53 24.62
C LEU A 61 -6.14 -69.75 24.81
N THR A 62 -7.06 -70.25 25.63
CA THR A 62 -8.30 -69.54 25.97
C THR A 62 -7.99 -68.20 26.63
N SER A 63 -7.12 -68.19 27.66
CA SER A 63 -6.70 -66.95 28.32
C SER A 63 -6.03 -65.96 27.37
N THR A 64 -5.18 -66.45 26.46
CA THR A 64 -4.55 -65.61 25.42
C THR A 64 -5.60 -65.00 24.48
N THR A 65 -6.61 -65.77 24.10
CA THR A 65 -7.69 -65.32 23.22
C THR A 65 -8.56 -64.26 23.89
N GLU A 66 -8.88 -64.44 25.17
CA GLU A 66 -9.62 -63.44 25.96
C GLU A 66 -8.86 -62.12 26.09
N LYS A 67 -7.54 -62.19 26.30
CA LYS A 67 -6.68 -61.01 26.34
C LYS A 67 -6.66 -60.29 24.98
N LEU A 68 -6.46 -61.03 23.89
CA LEU A 68 -6.48 -60.47 22.54
C LEU A 68 -7.84 -59.85 22.20
N GLN A 69 -8.94 -60.48 22.62
CA GLN A 69 -10.28 -59.93 22.42
C GLN A 69 -10.46 -58.60 23.14
N THR A 70 -9.93 -58.49 24.36
CA THR A 70 -9.94 -57.23 25.13
C THR A 70 -9.12 -56.15 24.44
N ASP A 71 -7.91 -56.48 23.97
CA ASP A 71 -7.04 -55.55 23.25
C ASP A 71 -7.70 -55.05 21.96
N VAL A 72 -8.36 -55.93 21.21
CA VAL A 72 -9.12 -55.56 20.00
C VAL A 72 -10.26 -54.61 20.33
N THR A 73 -11.04 -54.87 21.38
CA THR A 73 -12.12 -53.97 21.80
C THR A 73 -11.59 -52.58 22.20
N ASN A 74 -10.49 -52.53 22.96
CA ASN A 74 -9.86 -51.26 23.33
C ASN A 74 -9.39 -50.47 22.10
N LEU A 75 -8.72 -51.13 21.15
CA LEU A 75 -8.29 -50.51 19.89
C LEU A 75 -9.48 -49.99 19.07
N GLN A 76 -10.58 -50.74 19.00
CA GLN A 76 -11.81 -50.30 18.33
C GLN A 76 -12.40 -49.04 18.97
N THR A 77 -12.44 -48.96 20.30
CA THR A 77 -12.89 -47.76 21.01
C THR A 77 -11.99 -46.56 20.74
N THR A 78 -10.66 -46.74 20.79
CA THR A 78 -9.72 -45.66 20.44
C THR A 78 -9.91 -45.17 19.01
N ALA A 79 -10.08 -46.08 18.05
CA ALA A 79 -10.29 -45.74 16.65
C ALA A 79 -11.59 -44.94 16.44
N GLU A 80 -12.69 -45.33 17.10
CA GLU A 80 -13.96 -44.59 16.98
C GLU A 80 -13.88 -43.20 17.62
N ASN A 81 -13.19 -43.07 18.77
CA ASN A 81 -12.96 -41.76 19.40
C ASN A 81 -12.14 -40.84 18.48
N GLN A 82 -11.06 -41.33 17.89
CA GLN A 82 -10.24 -40.56 16.94
C GLN A 82 -11.04 -40.15 15.69
N LYS A 83 -11.88 -41.05 15.16
CA LYS A 83 -12.76 -40.75 14.03
C LYS A 83 -13.74 -39.63 14.35
N ASN A 84 -14.35 -39.64 15.53
CA ASN A 84 -15.26 -38.58 15.97
C ASN A 84 -14.54 -37.22 16.10
N GLU A 85 -13.32 -37.22 16.63
CA GLU A 85 -12.49 -36.01 16.72
C GLU A 85 -12.13 -35.47 15.33
N ILE A 86 -11.72 -36.34 14.40
CA ILE A 86 -11.44 -35.97 13.00
C ILE A 86 -12.69 -35.35 12.35
N GLN A 87 -13.87 -35.94 12.56
CA GLN A 87 -15.12 -35.39 12.03
C GLN A 87 -15.44 -34.01 12.61
N SER A 88 -15.19 -33.79 13.91
CA SER A 88 -15.35 -32.48 14.54
C SER A 88 -14.41 -31.45 13.92
N ASN A 89 -13.12 -31.78 13.81
CA ASN A 89 -12.11 -30.89 13.23
C ASN A 89 -12.42 -30.54 11.77
N LEU A 90 -12.93 -31.49 10.98
CA LEU A 90 -13.36 -31.23 9.61
C LEU A 90 -14.51 -30.20 9.53
N ARG A 91 -15.45 -30.22 10.48
CA ARG A 91 -16.51 -29.19 10.53
C ARG A 91 -15.92 -27.82 10.79
N THR A 92 -15.03 -27.70 11.78
CA THR A 92 -14.35 -26.44 12.09
C THR A 92 -13.52 -25.92 10.92
N ILE A 93 -12.79 -26.79 10.21
CA ILE A 93 -12.03 -26.40 9.01
C ILE A 93 -12.94 -25.82 7.93
N ASN A 94 -14.11 -26.41 7.71
CA ASN A 94 -15.06 -25.93 6.71
C ASN A 94 -15.66 -24.57 7.09
N GLU A 95 -15.97 -24.35 8.38
CA GLU A 95 -16.43 -23.06 8.89
C GLU A 95 -15.37 -21.97 8.69
N LEU A 96 -14.12 -22.24 9.12
CA LEU A 96 -13.00 -21.33 8.94
C LEU A 96 -12.73 -21.00 7.47
N THR A 97 -12.85 -22.00 6.58
CA THR A 97 -12.67 -21.80 5.13
C THR A 97 -13.70 -20.82 4.58
N ARG A 98 -14.96 -20.92 5.02
CA ARG A 98 -16.02 -19.99 4.63
C ARG A 98 -15.76 -18.59 5.14
N ASP A 99 -15.35 -18.46 6.40
CA ASP A 99 -15.09 -17.15 7.02
C ASP A 99 -13.90 -16.45 6.37
N ILE A 100 -12.84 -17.20 6.03
CA ILE A 100 -11.71 -16.70 5.23
C ILE A 100 -12.19 -16.20 3.87
N GLY A 101 -13.07 -16.94 3.19
CA GLY A 101 -13.65 -16.52 1.90
C GLY A 101 -14.39 -15.18 1.99
N ASN A 102 -15.19 -14.99 3.03
CA ASN A 102 -15.91 -13.73 3.27
C ASN A 102 -14.93 -12.58 3.55
N LEU A 103 -13.90 -12.82 4.37
CA LEU A 103 -12.87 -11.81 4.65
C LEU A 103 -12.11 -11.40 3.40
N ILE A 104 -11.75 -12.36 2.53
CA ILE A 104 -11.09 -12.08 1.25
C ILE A 104 -11.98 -11.18 0.38
N PHE A 105 -13.28 -11.47 0.29
CA PHE A 105 -14.23 -10.67 -0.47
C PHE A 105 -14.32 -9.22 0.04
N ASP A 106 -14.40 -9.04 1.36
CA ASP A 106 -14.42 -7.71 1.98
C ASP A 106 -13.13 -6.92 1.75
N ILE A 107 -11.97 -7.60 1.81
CA ILE A 107 -10.66 -7.00 1.51
C ILE A 107 -10.60 -6.55 0.04
N GLN A 108 -11.05 -7.39 -0.89
CA GLN A 108 -11.09 -7.05 -2.32
C GLN A 108 -11.97 -5.81 -2.56
N LYS A 109 -13.17 -5.75 -1.97
CA LYS A 109 -14.07 -4.60 -2.09
C LYS A 109 -13.45 -3.31 -1.55
N LYS A 110 -12.76 -3.38 -0.41
CA LYS A 110 -12.05 -2.23 0.18
C LYS A 110 -10.88 -1.78 -0.69
N THR A 111 -10.14 -2.72 -1.29
CA THR A 111 -9.01 -2.41 -2.17
C THR A 111 -9.45 -1.58 -3.37
N VAL A 112 -10.52 -1.98 -4.05
CA VAL A 112 -11.10 -1.21 -5.18
C VAL A 112 -11.51 0.20 -4.74
N SER A 113 -12.12 0.32 -3.56
CA SER A 113 -12.52 1.64 -3.03
C SER A 113 -11.32 2.55 -2.73
N ILE A 114 -10.18 1.98 -2.30
CA ILE A 114 -8.93 2.72 -2.06
C ILE A 114 -8.35 3.24 -3.39
N ASP A 115 -8.37 2.41 -4.43
CA ASP A 115 -7.88 2.80 -5.76
C ASP A 115 -8.67 3.99 -6.32
N ASP A 116 -10.00 3.95 -6.22
CA ASP A 116 -10.87 5.07 -6.63
C ASP A 116 -10.58 6.36 -5.85
N LEU A 117 -10.30 6.25 -4.55
CA LEU A 117 -9.94 7.39 -3.71
C LEU A 117 -8.57 7.96 -4.09
N ASN A 118 -7.60 7.12 -4.43
CA ASN A 118 -6.26 7.55 -4.84
C ASN A 118 -6.31 8.33 -6.16
N VAL A 119 -7.15 7.92 -7.11
CA VAL A 119 -7.38 8.67 -8.35
C VAL A 119 -7.96 10.07 -8.03
N LYS A 120 -9.01 10.14 -7.22
CA LYS A 120 -9.63 11.42 -6.82
C LYS A 120 -8.66 12.32 -6.06
N LEU A 121 -7.81 11.75 -5.21
CA LEU A 121 -6.79 12.49 -4.47
C LEU A 121 -5.78 13.12 -5.43
N THR A 122 -5.29 12.35 -6.40
CA THR A 122 -4.34 12.83 -7.42
C THR A 122 -4.93 13.99 -8.22
N ASP A 123 -6.16 13.85 -8.72
CA ASP A 123 -6.86 14.91 -9.46
C ASP A 123 -7.04 16.19 -8.62
N THR A 124 -7.39 16.03 -7.34
CA THR A 124 -7.59 17.15 -6.43
C THR A 124 -6.26 17.85 -6.12
N GLN A 125 -5.18 17.10 -5.91
CA GLN A 125 -3.85 17.63 -5.71
C GLN A 125 -3.39 18.42 -6.93
N GLN A 126 -3.61 17.90 -8.15
CA GLN A 126 -3.29 18.63 -9.37
C GLN A 126 -4.08 19.94 -9.47
N LYS A 127 -5.40 19.91 -9.27
CA LYS A 127 -6.25 21.10 -9.29
C LYS A 127 -5.82 22.15 -8.25
N LEU A 128 -5.37 21.71 -7.08
CA LEU A 128 -4.87 22.60 -6.03
C LEU A 128 -3.55 23.26 -6.40
N GLN A 129 -2.63 22.53 -7.03
CA GLN A 129 -1.38 23.11 -7.51
C GLN A 129 -1.65 24.15 -8.61
N GLU A 130 -2.58 23.87 -9.51
CA GLU A 130 -2.96 24.77 -10.59
C GLU A 130 -3.70 26.03 -10.11
N SER A 131 -4.39 25.96 -8.96
CA SER A 131 -5.12 27.10 -8.39
C SER A 131 -4.26 28.00 -7.49
N LYS A 132 -3.01 27.61 -7.21
CA LYS A 132 -2.10 28.43 -6.40
C LYS A 132 -1.64 29.66 -7.21
N PRO A 133 -1.90 30.89 -6.74
CA PRO A 133 -1.46 32.09 -7.44
C PRO A 133 0.04 32.31 -7.25
N THR A 134 0.71 32.74 -8.32
CA THR A 134 2.03 33.36 -8.25
C THR A 134 1.84 34.84 -7.94
N ILE A 135 2.51 35.34 -6.91
CA ILE A 135 2.43 36.74 -6.49
C ILE A 135 3.81 37.36 -6.63
N LYS A 136 3.90 38.52 -7.31
CA LYS A 136 5.13 39.29 -7.47
C LYS A 136 4.89 40.75 -7.13
N ASN A 137 5.87 41.37 -6.50
CA ASN A 137 5.82 42.79 -6.15
C ASN A 137 6.84 43.55 -7.00
N TYR A 138 6.42 44.69 -7.53
CA TYR A 138 7.26 45.58 -8.31
C TYR A 138 6.79 47.02 -8.17
N TYR A 139 7.27 47.92 -9.03
CA TYR A 139 6.94 49.33 -8.94
C TYR A 139 6.76 49.96 -10.32
N VAL A 140 5.85 50.91 -10.43
CA VAL A 140 5.77 51.85 -11.55
C VAL A 140 6.21 53.23 -11.10
N VAL A 141 6.85 53.97 -12.00
CA VAL A 141 7.31 55.33 -11.73
C VAL A 141 6.47 56.31 -12.55
N GLY A 142 5.74 57.17 -11.85
CA GLY A 142 4.83 58.17 -12.39
C GLY A 142 5.25 59.58 -12.02
N VAL A 143 4.36 60.52 -12.32
CA VAL A 143 4.48 61.94 -11.93
C VAL A 143 3.11 62.41 -11.46
N THR A 144 3.07 63.18 -10.37
CA THR A 144 1.84 63.78 -9.83
C THR A 144 1.36 64.96 -10.71
N PRO A 145 0.13 65.45 -10.53
CA PRO A 145 -0.33 66.65 -11.22
C PRO A 145 0.54 67.90 -10.97
N THR A 146 1.26 67.96 -9.85
CA THR A 146 2.19 69.05 -9.51
C THR A 146 3.57 68.91 -10.17
N GLY A 147 3.82 67.80 -10.89
CA GLY A 147 5.09 67.54 -11.57
C GLY A 147 6.13 66.79 -10.74
N GLU A 148 5.78 66.33 -9.54
CA GLU A 148 6.67 65.55 -8.68
C GLU A 148 6.69 64.08 -9.08
N GLY A 149 7.87 63.47 -9.18
CA GLY A 149 7.96 62.04 -9.47
C GLY A 149 7.47 61.20 -8.29
N VAL A 150 6.77 60.11 -8.57
CA VAL A 150 6.24 59.18 -7.56
C VAL A 150 6.52 57.74 -7.94
N VAL A 151 6.89 56.90 -6.96
CA VAL A 151 7.02 55.45 -7.12
C VAL A 151 5.80 54.79 -6.48
N ILE A 152 5.08 53.99 -7.27
CA ILE A 152 3.83 53.35 -6.86
C ILE A 152 4.05 51.84 -6.83
N PRO A 153 3.97 51.21 -5.64
CA PRO A 153 3.99 49.76 -5.49
C PRO A 153 2.90 49.05 -6.29
N LEU A 154 3.30 47.94 -6.89
CA LEU A 154 2.45 47.00 -7.61
C LEU A 154 2.53 45.62 -6.96
N GLU A 155 1.37 45.00 -6.77
CA GLU A 155 1.25 43.57 -6.54
C GLU A 155 0.61 42.93 -7.77
N ILE A 156 1.30 41.97 -8.39
CA ILE A 156 0.84 41.26 -9.59
C ILE A 156 0.62 39.81 -9.22
N LYS A 157 -0.60 39.33 -9.44
CA LYS A 157 -1.00 37.94 -9.23
C LYS A 157 -1.30 37.29 -10.57
N ALA A 158 -0.73 36.12 -10.81
CA ALA A 158 -1.08 35.27 -11.94
C ALA A 158 -1.53 33.90 -11.44
N VAL A 159 -2.67 33.42 -11.92
CA VAL A 159 -3.24 32.11 -11.57
C VAL A 159 -3.85 31.47 -12.81
N LYS A 160 -4.01 30.14 -12.83
CA LYS A 160 -4.78 29.48 -13.90
C LYS A 160 -6.20 30.05 -13.92
N GLY A 161 -6.67 30.41 -15.12
CA GLY A 161 -7.93 31.12 -15.29
C GLY A 161 -8.41 31.11 -16.73
N SER A 162 -9.29 32.05 -17.06
CA SER A 162 -9.95 32.16 -18.37
C SER A 162 -9.50 33.38 -19.19
N GLY A 163 -8.44 34.07 -18.75
CA GLY A 163 -7.88 35.22 -19.46
C GLY A 163 -8.36 36.57 -18.95
N SER A 164 -8.87 36.61 -17.72
CA SER A 164 -9.34 37.83 -17.09
C SER A 164 -8.17 38.70 -16.65
N ILE A 165 -8.19 39.97 -17.03
CA ILE A 165 -7.28 40.99 -16.50
C ILE A 165 -8.07 41.79 -15.47
N LEU A 166 -7.70 41.66 -14.21
CA LEU A 166 -8.32 42.36 -13.09
C LEU A 166 -7.39 43.49 -12.64
N VAL A 167 -8.00 44.62 -12.29
CA VAL A 167 -7.29 45.78 -11.79
C VAL A 167 -7.89 46.15 -10.45
N ASN A 168 -7.05 46.16 -9.43
CA ASN A 168 -7.39 46.62 -8.10
C ASN A 168 -6.63 47.91 -7.80
N VAL A 169 -7.30 48.84 -7.12
CA VAL A 169 -6.70 50.11 -6.73
C VAL A 169 -6.93 50.35 -5.25
N LYS A 170 -5.90 50.82 -4.56
CA LYS A 170 -5.98 51.36 -3.20
C LYS A 170 -5.43 52.78 -3.21
N ASN A 171 -6.32 53.76 -3.01
CA ASN A 171 -6.05 55.20 -3.11
C ASN A 171 -5.39 55.63 -4.44
N VAL A 172 -5.79 54.99 -5.54
CA VAL A 172 -5.32 55.30 -6.89
C VAL A 172 -6.53 55.47 -7.80
N ASP A 173 -6.52 56.50 -8.63
CA ASP A 173 -7.46 56.68 -9.73
C ASP A 173 -6.78 56.30 -11.05
N LEU A 174 -7.33 55.33 -11.79
CA LEU A 174 -6.72 54.77 -13.00
C LEU A 174 -7.42 55.27 -14.25
N GLY A 175 -6.71 56.12 -14.99
CA GLY A 175 -7.16 56.66 -16.27
C GLY A 175 -7.20 55.61 -17.38
N GLN A 176 -7.87 55.96 -18.48
CA GLN A 176 -8.09 55.07 -19.63
C GLN A 176 -6.77 54.58 -20.24
N GLN A 177 -5.76 55.46 -20.36
CA GLN A 177 -4.48 55.09 -20.96
C GLN A 177 -3.71 54.08 -20.10
N ALA A 178 -3.85 54.16 -18.79
CA ALA A 178 -3.23 53.19 -17.89
C ALA A 178 -3.90 51.81 -18.04
N GLN A 179 -5.23 51.76 -18.20
CA GLN A 179 -5.96 50.51 -18.47
C GLN A 179 -5.54 49.89 -19.81
N ASP A 180 -5.40 50.70 -20.87
CA ASP A 180 -4.89 50.26 -22.17
C ASP A 180 -3.46 49.71 -22.05
N SER A 181 -2.61 50.39 -21.27
CA SER A 181 -1.25 49.96 -21.00
C SER A 181 -1.19 48.61 -20.27
N ILE A 182 -2.07 48.37 -19.30
CA ILE A 182 -2.17 47.08 -18.59
C ILE A 182 -2.55 45.96 -19.57
N ARG A 183 -3.51 46.19 -20.47
CA ARG A 183 -3.91 45.20 -21.48
C ARG A 183 -2.77 44.85 -22.43
N THR A 184 -2.10 45.87 -22.99
CA THR A 184 -0.94 45.66 -23.86
C THR A 184 0.18 44.96 -23.11
N ALA A 185 0.45 45.36 -21.87
CA ALA A 185 1.49 44.73 -21.05
C ALA A 185 1.23 43.24 -20.83
N ALA A 186 -0.02 42.83 -20.57
CA ALA A 186 -0.38 41.43 -20.40
C ALA A 186 -0.17 40.62 -21.69
N ILE A 187 -0.63 41.14 -22.84
CA ILE A 187 -0.44 40.49 -24.16
C ILE A 187 1.05 40.32 -24.46
N VAL A 188 1.84 41.38 -24.27
CA VAL A 188 3.27 41.36 -24.53
C VAL A 188 3.99 40.41 -23.56
N ALA A 189 3.63 40.41 -22.27
CA ALA A 189 4.20 39.51 -21.28
C ALA A 189 3.93 38.03 -21.62
N GLY A 190 2.71 37.70 -22.03
CA GLY A 190 2.34 36.36 -22.50
C GLY A 190 3.12 35.93 -23.74
N SER A 191 3.21 36.83 -24.73
CA SER A 191 3.98 36.58 -25.95
C SER A 191 5.48 36.40 -25.67
N PHE A 192 6.04 37.17 -24.73
CA PHE A 192 7.45 37.07 -24.34
C PHE A 192 7.73 35.75 -23.61
N SER A 193 6.83 35.36 -22.70
CA SER A 193 6.99 34.16 -21.85
C SER A 193 6.61 32.85 -22.55
N GLY A 194 6.01 32.92 -23.76
CA GLY A 194 5.39 31.76 -24.41
C GLY A 194 4.17 31.21 -23.67
N ILE A 195 3.60 31.96 -22.72
CA ILE A 195 2.46 31.55 -21.90
C ILE A 195 1.20 32.23 -22.44
N SER A 196 0.22 31.42 -22.80
CA SER A 196 -1.05 31.90 -23.32
C SER A 196 -1.85 32.65 -22.24
N ILE A 197 -2.03 33.96 -22.42
CA ILE A 197 -2.79 34.80 -21.48
C ILE A 197 -4.25 34.38 -21.36
N VAL A 198 -4.85 33.73 -22.36
CA VAL A 198 -6.25 33.24 -22.25
C VAL A 198 -6.40 32.08 -21.25
N SER A 199 -5.28 31.49 -20.80
CA SER A 199 -5.25 30.43 -19.79
C SER A 199 -4.92 30.92 -18.37
N LYS A 200 -4.74 32.23 -18.21
CA LYS A 200 -4.26 32.85 -16.98
C LYS A 200 -5.12 34.06 -16.62
N ASP A 201 -5.57 34.11 -15.38
CA ASP A 201 -6.13 35.35 -14.84
C ASP A 201 -4.98 36.14 -14.19
N ILE A 202 -4.88 37.41 -14.54
CA ILE A 202 -3.85 38.32 -14.05
C ILE A 202 -4.54 39.44 -13.28
N ALA A 203 -4.22 39.58 -11.99
CA ALA A 203 -4.67 40.71 -11.18
C ALA A 203 -3.50 41.65 -10.91
N VAL A 204 -3.66 42.93 -11.24
CA VAL A 204 -2.69 43.99 -10.93
C VAL A 204 -3.29 44.89 -9.87
N THR A 205 -2.61 45.02 -8.73
CA THR A 205 -3.03 45.88 -7.63
C THR A 205 -2.07 47.05 -7.50
N PHE A 206 -2.58 48.26 -7.68
CA PHE A 206 -1.83 49.49 -7.43
C PHE A 206 -2.10 49.94 -6.00
N VAL A 207 -1.02 50.13 -5.23
CA VAL A 207 -1.12 50.47 -3.81
C VAL A 207 -0.46 51.82 -3.56
N HIS A 208 -1.26 52.82 -3.19
CA HIS A 208 -0.77 54.08 -2.65
C HIS A 208 -1.16 54.19 -1.17
N GLU A 209 -0.19 54.29 -0.28
CA GLU A 209 -0.42 54.40 1.18
C GLU A 209 -0.60 55.85 1.66
N GLY A 210 -0.51 56.83 0.77
CA GLY A 210 -0.77 58.23 1.09
C GLY A 210 -2.25 58.54 1.32
N ALA A 211 -2.50 59.67 1.99
CA ALA A 211 -3.85 60.15 2.31
C ALA A 211 -4.59 60.73 1.08
N GLU A 212 -3.85 61.14 0.05
CA GLU A 212 -4.40 61.70 -1.18
C GLU A 212 -4.53 60.63 -2.26
N VAL A 213 -5.56 60.73 -3.10
CA VAL A 213 -5.73 59.86 -4.26
C VAL A 213 -4.73 60.28 -5.34
N VAL A 214 -3.91 59.34 -5.80
CA VAL A 214 -2.99 59.58 -6.91
C VAL A 214 -3.64 59.14 -8.22
N THR A 215 -3.77 60.06 -9.17
CA THR A 215 -4.20 59.72 -10.53
C THR A 215 -3.04 59.16 -11.34
N ILE A 216 -3.20 57.95 -11.85
CA ILE A 216 -2.31 57.31 -12.82
C ILE A 216 -3.04 57.32 -14.16
N ASP A 217 -2.72 58.30 -15.00
CA ASP A 217 -3.25 58.37 -16.37
C ASP A 217 -2.10 58.49 -17.37
N GLY A 218 -1.71 57.35 -17.96
CA GLY A 218 -0.67 57.29 -18.98
C GLY A 218 -0.03 55.91 -19.12
N GLY A 219 0.53 55.64 -20.31
CA GLY A 219 1.18 54.36 -20.61
C GLY A 219 2.62 54.20 -20.11
N SER A 220 3.16 55.18 -19.39
CA SER A 220 4.59 55.23 -19.06
C SER A 220 5.09 54.18 -18.05
N GLY A 221 4.16 53.43 -17.45
CA GLY A 221 4.43 52.26 -16.63
C GLY A 221 4.37 50.94 -17.39
N GLY A 222 4.08 50.96 -18.70
CA GLY A 222 3.86 49.76 -19.52
C GLY A 222 5.02 48.77 -19.44
N ALA A 223 6.25 49.24 -19.59
CA ALA A 223 7.44 48.38 -19.50
C ALA A 223 7.58 47.71 -18.12
N ALA A 224 7.29 48.45 -17.04
CA ALA A 224 7.35 47.93 -15.66
C ALA A 224 6.25 46.89 -15.40
N LEU A 225 5.03 47.16 -15.88
CA LEU A 225 3.91 46.22 -15.82
C LEU A 225 4.24 44.93 -16.57
N THR A 226 4.81 45.03 -17.77
CA THR A 226 5.17 43.86 -18.58
C THR A 226 6.18 42.97 -17.88
N VAL A 227 7.30 43.50 -17.37
CA VAL A 227 8.29 42.66 -16.67
C VAL A 227 7.75 42.09 -15.36
N GLY A 228 6.93 42.84 -14.64
CA GLY A 228 6.25 42.32 -13.45
C GLY A 228 5.28 41.17 -13.78
N MET A 229 4.56 41.27 -14.90
CA MET A 229 3.69 40.20 -15.39
C MET A 229 4.47 38.99 -15.90
N ILE A 230 5.59 39.18 -16.61
CA ILE A 230 6.50 38.08 -16.99
C ILE A 230 6.95 37.32 -15.75
N ALA A 231 7.44 38.05 -14.74
CA ALA A 231 7.86 37.43 -13.47
C ALA A 231 6.72 36.67 -12.79
N ALA A 232 5.48 37.15 -12.85
CA ALA A 232 4.32 36.44 -12.29
C ALA A 232 3.93 35.21 -13.11
N LEU A 233 4.00 35.28 -14.44
CA LEU A 233 3.69 34.17 -15.34
C LEU A 233 4.72 33.05 -15.25
N GLU A 234 6.01 33.39 -15.21
CA GLU A 234 7.14 32.45 -15.17
C GLU A 234 7.59 32.10 -13.74
N ASN A 235 7.00 32.75 -12.73
CA ASN A 235 7.41 32.65 -11.33
C ASN A 235 8.89 33.01 -11.07
N ILE A 236 9.44 33.95 -11.84
CA ILE A 236 10.82 34.45 -11.69
C ILE A 236 10.88 35.57 -10.66
N THR A 237 12.05 35.80 -10.05
CA THR A 237 12.22 36.88 -9.07
C THR A 237 12.53 38.19 -9.79
N LEU A 238 12.12 39.32 -9.20
CA LEU A 238 12.39 40.65 -9.73
C LEU A 238 13.48 41.33 -8.88
N ASN A 239 14.46 41.93 -9.54
CA ASN A 239 15.39 42.83 -8.91
C ASN A 239 14.70 44.18 -8.62
N THR A 240 14.19 44.33 -7.40
CA THR A 240 13.48 45.54 -6.95
C THR A 240 14.37 46.77 -6.81
N LYS A 241 15.69 46.64 -7.01
CA LYS A 241 16.63 47.77 -7.07
C LYS A 241 16.81 48.34 -8.48
N VAL A 242 16.26 47.69 -9.49
CA VAL A 242 16.20 48.20 -10.86
C VAL A 242 14.77 48.65 -11.11
N LEU A 243 14.57 49.92 -11.43
CA LEU A 243 13.27 50.47 -11.80
C LEU A 243 13.24 50.86 -13.27
N ILE A 244 12.07 50.97 -13.88
CA ILE A 244 11.93 51.34 -15.29
C ILE A 244 10.74 52.27 -15.53
N THR A 245 10.90 53.20 -16.48
CA THR A 245 9.79 53.89 -17.14
C THR A 245 9.86 53.70 -18.66
N GLY A 246 8.71 53.66 -19.32
CA GLY A 246 8.58 53.45 -20.75
C GLY A 246 7.20 52.94 -21.10
N THR A 247 6.66 53.36 -22.26
CA THR A 247 5.53 52.62 -22.85
C THR A 247 6.03 51.26 -23.34
N ILE A 248 5.11 50.30 -23.46
CA ILE A 248 5.39 49.02 -24.08
C ILE A 248 4.57 48.89 -25.35
N GLU A 249 5.26 48.64 -26.45
CA GLU A 249 4.63 48.45 -27.75
C GLU A 249 4.43 46.95 -28.04
N SER A 250 3.47 46.59 -28.89
CA SER A 250 3.18 45.20 -29.24
C SER A 250 4.36 44.45 -29.87
N ASN A 251 5.34 45.17 -30.44
CA ASN A 251 6.58 44.62 -30.98
C ASN A 251 7.71 44.52 -29.93
N GLN A 252 7.37 44.65 -28.64
CA GLN A 252 8.30 44.56 -27.50
C GLN A 252 9.32 45.70 -27.41
N THR A 253 9.13 46.80 -28.12
CA THR A 253 9.97 48.00 -28.00
C THR A 253 9.52 48.91 -26.86
N ILE A 254 10.47 49.63 -26.28
CA ILE A 254 10.23 50.58 -25.19
C ILE A 254 10.05 51.98 -25.78
N GLY A 255 8.84 52.53 -25.66
CA GLY A 255 8.51 53.84 -26.20
C GLY A 255 8.78 54.99 -25.23
N LYS A 256 8.87 56.20 -25.79
CA LYS A 256 9.25 57.43 -25.09
C LYS A 256 8.19 57.87 -24.08
N VAL A 257 8.63 58.59 -23.05
CA VAL A 257 7.76 59.10 -21.98
C VAL A 257 8.10 60.54 -21.61
N GLY A 258 7.17 61.23 -20.95
CA GLY A 258 7.40 62.55 -20.38
C GLY A 258 8.12 62.53 -19.03
N SER A 259 8.67 63.70 -18.65
CA SER A 259 9.15 64.01 -17.29
C SER A 259 10.18 63.02 -16.74
N VAL A 260 11.11 62.55 -17.58
CA VAL A 260 12.11 61.54 -17.23
C VAL A 260 12.99 61.99 -16.05
N THR A 261 13.37 63.27 -16.00
CA THR A 261 14.15 63.84 -14.88
C THR A 261 13.42 63.70 -13.54
N ASN A 262 12.14 64.08 -13.48
CA ASN A 262 11.33 63.98 -12.26
C ASN A 262 11.20 62.52 -11.79
N LYS A 263 10.98 61.60 -12.73
CA LYS A 263 10.89 60.16 -12.46
C LYS A 263 12.23 59.59 -11.97
N ALA A 264 13.34 60.00 -12.56
CA ALA A 264 14.67 59.57 -12.13
C ALA A 264 15.00 60.07 -10.71
N ILE A 265 14.58 61.28 -10.35
CA ILE A 265 14.70 61.81 -8.97
C ILE A 265 13.85 60.95 -8.01
N ALA A 266 12.64 60.56 -8.39
CA ALA A 266 11.80 59.68 -7.56
C ALA A 266 12.39 58.28 -7.40
N ALA A 267 12.92 57.69 -8.48
CA ALA A 267 13.61 56.39 -8.43
C ALA A 267 14.83 56.42 -7.49
N LYS A 268 15.61 57.51 -7.53
CA LYS A 268 16.68 57.76 -6.56
C LYS A 268 16.14 57.87 -5.14
N GLY A 269 15.11 58.68 -4.91
CA GLY A 269 14.50 58.88 -3.59
C GLY A 269 13.95 57.59 -2.98
N PHE A 270 13.47 56.68 -3.84
CA PHE A 270 13.05 55.34 -3.47
C PHE A 270 14.22 54.38 -3.15
N GLY A 271 15.45 54.74 -3.51
CA GLY A 271 16.64 53.91 -3.30
C GLY A 271 16.86 52.84 -4.37
N ALA A 272 16.47 53.13 -5.61
CA ALA A 272 16.86 52.33 -6.78
C ALA A 272 18.36 52.46 -7.05
N ALA A 273 19.01 51.35 -7.37
CA ALA A 273 20.40 51.35 -7.83
C ALA A 273 20.49 51.78 -9.30
N THR A 274 19.58 51.27 -10.12
CA THR A 274 19.53 51.54 -11.56
C THR A 274 18.11 51.95 -11.96
N PHE A 275 18.00 52.97 -12.82
CA PHE A 275 16.76 53.42 -13.42
C PHE A 275 16.85 53.35 -14.94
N LEU A 276 16.03 52.47 -15.53
CA LEU A 276 15.97 52.24 -16.96
C LEU A 276 15.03 53.26 -17.61
N VAL A 277 15.49 53.89 -18.68
CA VAL A 277 14.75 54.91 -19.43
C VAL A 277 14.72 54.60 -20.92
N PRO A 278 13.72 55.07 -21.69
CA PRO A 278 13.66 54.81 -23.11
C PRO A 278 14.88 55.40 -23.84
N LYS A 279 15.33 54.72 -24.90
CA LYS A 279 16.47 55.15 -25.72
C LYS A 279 16.32 56.59 -26.23
N GLY A 280 17.38 57.38 -26.07
CA GLY A 280 17.42 58.81 -26.42
C GLY A 280 16.75 59.72 -25.38
N GLN A 281 16.52 59.23 -24.15
CA GLN A 281 15.97 60.00 -23.04
C GLN A 281 16.86 59.95 -21.78
N LEU A 282 18.16 59.68 -21.94
CA LEU A 282 19.12 59.76 -20.85
C LEU A 282 19.06 61.13 -20.17
N VAL A 283 19.04 61.11 -18.84
CA VAL A 283 19.15 62.29 -17.97
C VAL A 283 20.27 62.06 -16.97
N ASN A 284 20.77 63.13 -16.34
CA ASN A 284 21.80 63.03 -15.32
C ASN A 284 21.21 63.33 -13.93
N VAL A 285 21.18 62.34 -13.05
CA VAL A 285 20.74 62.47 -11.65
C VAL A 285 21.75 61.77 -10.75
N THR A 286 22.51 62.54 -9.98
CA THR A 286 23.54 62.00 -9.08
C THR A 286 22.92 61.09 -8.02
N GLY A 287 23.45 59.86 -7.88
CA GLY A 287 23.03 58.88 -6.86
C GLY A 287 22.10 57.78 -7.35
N VAL A 288 21.83 57.71 -8.65
CA VAL A 288 21.17 56.58 -9.31
C VAL A 288 21.83 56.35 -10.67
N GLU A 289 22.10 55.11 -11.05
CA GLU A 289 22.60 54.78 -12.38
C GLU A 289 21.44 54.86 -13.39
N ILE A 290 21.59 55.61 -14.48
CA ILE A 290 20.54 55.74 -15.50
C ILE A 290 21.02 55.04 -16.78
N VAL A 291 20.23 54.08 -17.24
CA VAL A 291 20.59 53.23 -18.39
C VAL A 291 19.48 53.32 -19.44
N GLU A 292 19.87 53.59 -20.68
CA GLU A 292 18.94 53.57 -21.81
C GLU A 292 18.63 52.15 -22.24
N VAL A 293 17.36 51.89 -22.53
CA VAL A 293 16.86 50.62 -23.06
C VAL A 293 15.94 50.85 -24.26
N ALA A 294 16.04 49.98 -25.26
CA ALA A 294 15.22 50.04 -26.47
C ALA A 294 14.19 48.91 -26.55
N THR A 295 14.46 47.78 -25.91
CA THR A 295 13.64 46.56 -26.04
C THR A 295 13.35 45.92 -24.69
N LEU A 296 12.24 45.19 -24.62
CA LEU A 296 11.86 44.42 -23.44
C LEU A 296 12.94 43.39 -23.03
N SER A 297 13.67 42.82 -23.99
CA SER A 297 14.76 41.87 -23.71
C SER A 297 15.90 42.51 -22.90
N GLU A 298 16.28 43.76 -23.23
CA GLU A 298 17.28 44.52 -22.47
C GLU A 298 16.83 44.83 -21.05
N VAL A 299 15.52 45.06 -20.86
CA VAL A 299 14.90 45.27 -19.54
C VAL A 299 14.90 43.96 -18.76
N ALA A 300 14.40 42.89 -19.36
CA ALA A 300 14.29 41.57 -18.76
C ALA A 300 15.64 41.08 -18.21
N THR A 301 16.73 41.26 -18.97
CA THR A 301 18.10 40.89 -18.56
C THR A 301 18.58 41.59 -17.29
N ARG A 302 18.02 42.76 -16.97
CA ARG A 302 18.42 43.57 -15.79
C ARG A 302 17.46 43.41 -14.61
N VAL A 303 16.19 43.14 -14.91
CA VAL A 303 15.11 43.15 -13.92
C VAL A 303 14.72 41.73 -13.46
N LEU A 304 14.76 40.73 -14.34
CA LEU A 304 14.42 39.34 -14.01
C LEU A 304 15.67 38.61 -13.51
N THR A 305 15.56 37.91 -12.37
CA THR A 305 16.66 37.19 -11.69
C THR A 305 16.26 35.78 -11.29
#